data_AF-A0A968Y0X2-F1
#
_entry.id   AF-A0A968Y0X2-F1
#
_cell.length_a   1.000
_cell.length_b   1.000
_cell.length_c   1.000
_cell.angle_alpha   90.00
_cell.angle_beta   90.00
_cell.angle_gamma   90.00
#
_symmetry.space_group_name_H-M   'P 1'
#
loop_
_entity.id
_entity.type
_entity.pdbx_description
1 polymer ?
#
loop_
_entity_poly.entity_id
_entity_poly.type
_entity_poly.pdbx_seq_one_letter_code
_entity_poly.pdbx_strand_id
1 'polypeptide(L)'
;MKLTSANLKDVNLQKAKLRGVNLSGLNLSGVNLDEADLSAADLTGTNLKKACLKKTNLQKASLKQADLMVANLEQANFYKTDLTDAKTYGWIIKNADFTDAIMPNGEIYQSETTDGELNQPETSEKSSQKVTSMTRKIIRTDKAPAPVGPYNQAIAATGTTIFVAGQIAIDTRINDIVYTDDVAKQTEQVMANLGAILTEAGANWSNVVKTTVFLKDMNDFAAVNAVYAKYFDEATAPARACVEVSRLPKDVLVEIDCIAVI
;
A
#
# COMPACT_ATOMS: atom_id res chain seq x y z
N MET A 1 15.71 -0.09 -33.04
CA MET A 1 14.48 0.43 -33.68
C MET A 1 13.87 1.43 -32.71
N LYS A 2 13.63 2.68 -33.13
CA LYS A 2 13.09 3.74 -32.26
C LYS A 2 11.61 3.89 -32.62
N LEU A 3 10.71 3.41 -31.76
CA LEU A 3 9.25 3.43 -31.98
C LEU A 3 8.61 4.70 -31.41
N THR A 4 9.34 5.82 -31.37
CA THR A 4 8.84 7.08 -30.79
C THR A 4 7.54 7.49 -31.45
N SER A 5 6.48 7.65 -30.65
CA SER A 5 5.11 8.04 -31.03
C SER A 5 4.18 6.92 -31.53
N ALA A 6 4.57 5.65 -31.48
CA ALA A 6 3.65 4.54 -31.77
C ALA A 6 2.68 4.31 -30.58
N ASN A 7 1.37 4.37 -30.82
CA ASN A 7 0.37 3.89 -29.87
C ASN A 7 0.21 2.37 -30.08
N LEU A 8 0.70 1.58 -29.13
CA LEU A 8 0.65 0.10 -29.19
C LEU A 8 -0.30 -0.47 -28.11
N LYS A 9 -1.30 0.32 -27.71
CA LYS A 9 -2.35 -0.13 -26.80
C LYS A 9 -3.00 -1.41 -27.33
N ASP A 10 -3.19 -2.39 -26.45
CA ASP A 10 -3.85 -3.67 -26.74
C ASP A 10 -3.17 -4.54 -27.82
N VAL A 11 -1.93 -4.23 -28.23
CA VAL A 11 -1.16 -5.05 -29.18
C VAL A 11 -0.72 -6.37 -28.53
N ASN A 12 -0.66 -7.44 -29.32
CA ASN A 12 -0.08 -8.71 -28.89
C ASN A 12 1.41 -8.81 -29.32
N LEU A 13 2.30 -8.76 -28.34
CA LEU A 13 3.76 -8.91 -28.43
C LEU A 13 4.26 -10.10 -27.60
N GLN A 14 3.40 -11.09 -27.36
CA GLN A 14 3.77 -12.31 -26.64
C GLN A 14 5.01 -12.96 -27.26
N LYS A 15 6.00 -13.34 -26.43
CA LYS A 15 7.29 -13.95 -26.84
C LYS A 15 8.15 -13.09 -27.78
N ALA A 16 7.86 -11.79 -27.92
CA ALA A 16 8.65 -10.90 -28.76
C ALA A 16 10.09 -10.77 -28.24
N LYS A 17 11.06 -10.66 -29.16
CA LYS A 17 12.46 -10.41 -28.85
C LYS A 17 12.74 -8.91 -28.94
N LEU A 18 12.64 -8.23 -27.81
CA LEU A 18 12.71 -6.79 -27.66
C LEU A 18 13.89 -6.36 -26.77
N ARG A 19 14.97 -7.15 -26.72
CA ARG A 19 16.15 -6.83 -25.94
C ARG A 19 16.76 -5.49 -26.37
N GLY A 20 17.03 -4.60 -25.41
CA GLY A 20 17.70 -3.32 -25.63
C GLY A 20 16.92 -2.30 -26.46
N VAL A 21 15.62 -2.51 -26.71
CA VAL A 21 14.82 -1.55 -27.46
C VAL A 21 14.54 -0.30 -26.63
N ASN A 22 14.31 0.82 -27.32
CA ASN A 22 13.81 2.04 -26.68
C ASN A 22 12.30 2.15 -26.92
N LEU A 23 11.55 1.99 -25.83
CA LEU A 23 10.10 2.13 -25.74
C LEU A 23 9.70 3.31 -24.85
N SER A 24 10.64 4.16 -24.43
CA SER A 24 10.38 5.25 -23.48
C SER A 24 9.20 6.13 -23.90
N GLY A 25 8.35 6.47 -22.92
CA GLY A 25 7.18 7.34 -23.10
C GLY A 25 6.02 6.78 -23.91
N LEU A 26 6.10 5.53 -24.40
CA LEU A 26 5.02 4.94 -25.19
C LEU A 26 3.81 4.53 -24.35
N ASN A 27 2.63 4.59 -24.98
CA ASN A 27 1.42 4.01 -24.43
C ASN A 27 1.32 2.53 -24.83
N LEU A 28 1.57 1.66 -23.86
CA LEU A 28 1.52 0.20 -23.93
C LEU A 28 0.44 -0.36 -22.99
N SER A 29 -0.57 0.44 -22.61
CA SER A 29 -1.62 -0.04 -21.72
C SER A 29 -2.38 -1.20 -22.35
N GLY A 30 -2.69 -2.23 -21.55
CA GLY A 30 -3.37 -3.44 -22.00
C GLY A 30 -2.57 -4.34 -22.95
N VAL A 31 -1.32 -4.01 -23.28
CA VAL A 31 -0.50 -4.81 -24.20
C VAL A 31 -0.29 -6.22 -23.62
N ASN A 32 -0.22 -7.22 -24.48
CA ASN A 32 0.23 -8.56 -24.10
C ASN A 32 1.72 -8.73 -24.45
N LEU A 33 2.56 -8.79 -23.43
CA LEU A 33 4.01 -9.02 -23.45
C LEU A 33 4.39 -10.32 -22.74
N ASP A 34 3.45 -11.22 -22.48
CA ASP A 34 3.73 -12.50 -21.81
C ASP A 34 4.94 -13.20 -22.47
N GLU A 35 5.89 -13.67 -21.66
CA GLU A 35 7.12 -14.36 -22.10
C GLU A 35 8.03 -13.57 -23.06
N ALA A 36 7.83 -12.25 -23.22
CA ALA A 36 8.70 -11.42 -24.04
C ALA A 36 10.09 -11.24 -23.41
N ASP A 37 11.11 -11.05 -24.25
CA ASP A 37 12.45 -10.66 -23.82
C ASP A 37 12.62 -9.15 -23.98
N LEU A 38 12.54 -8.43 -22.86
CA LEU A 38 12.75 -6.99 -22.72
C LEU A 38 14.04 -6.69 -21.95
N SER A 39 14.99 -7.63 -21.90
CA SER A 39 16.24 -7.42 -21.19
C SER A 39 16.98 -6.18 -21.71
N ALA A 40 17.50 -5.35 -20.80
CA ALA A 40 18.15 -4.07 -21.09
C ALA A 40 17.32 -3.05 -21.88
N ALA A 41 15.99 -3.23 -22.01
CA ALA A 41 15.14 -2.26 -22.69
C ALA A 41 14.98 -0.97 -21.89
N ASP A 42 14.78 0.14 -22.59
CA ASP A 42 14.40 1.42 -21.99
C ASP A 42 12.87 1.59 -22.08
N LEU A 43 12.21 1.46 -20.94
CA LEU A 43 10.77 1.60 -20.72
C LEU A 43 10.48 2.85 -19.85
N THR A 44 11.41 3.81 -19.79
CA THR A 44 11.27 5.01 -18.96
C THR A 44 9.99 5.77 -19.30
N GLY A 45 9.17 6.08 -18.30
CA GLY A 45 7.92 6.83 -18.48
C GLY A 45 6.85 6.14 -19.33
N THR A 46 6.98 4.84 -19.61
CA THR A 46 5.97 4.10 -20.38
C THR A 46 4.67 3.92 -19.61
N ASN A 47 3.54 3.93 -20.30
CA ASN A 47 2.27 3.51 -19.72
C ASN A 47 2.05 2.01 -19.97
N LEU A 48 2.22 1.19 -18.95
CA LEU A 48 2.01 -0.27 -18.94
C LEU A 48 0.77 -0.66 -18.11
N LYS A 49 -0.16 0.26 -17.88
CA LYS A 49 -1.38 -0.01 -17.11
C LYS A 49 -2.13 -1.21 -17.67
N LYS A 50 -2.51 -2.15 -16.80
CA LYS A 50 -3.25 -3.37 -17.17
C LYS A 50 -2.55 -4.26 -18.22
N ALA A 51 -1.27 -4.05 -18.50
CA ALA A 51 -0.53 -4.91 -19.41
C ALA A 51 -0.33 -6.32 -18.82
N CYS A 52 -0.26 -7.32 -19.70
CA CYS A 52 0.10 -8.69 -19.33
C CYS A 52 1.59 -8.89 -19.64
N LEU A 53 2.39 -9.16 -18.62
CA LEU A 53 3.84 -9.34 -18.67
C LEU A 53 4.27 -10.61 -17.90
N LYS A 54 3.42 -11.64 -17.83
CA LYS A 54 3.77 -12.88 -17.10
C LYS A 54 5.02 -13.50 -17.71
N LYS A 55 5.95 -13.95 -16.87
CA LYS A 55 7.22 -14.58 -17.31
C LYS A 55 8.08 -13.71 -18.24
N THR A 56 7.86 -12.40 -18.28
CA THR A 56 8.66 -11.48 -19.10
C THR A 56 10.07 -11.36 -18.52
N ASN A 57 11.08 -11.34 -19.39
CA ASN A 57 12.44 -11.04 -18.97
C ASN A 57 12.67 -9.52 -19.01
N LEU A 58 12.77 -8.87 -17.84
CA LEU A 58 13.04 -7.44 -17.69
C LEU A 58 14.45 -7.16 -17.15
N GLN A 59 15.34 -8.16 -17.16
CA GLN A 59 16.69 -8.04 -16.60
C GLN A 59 17.41 -6.79 -17.08
N LYS A 60 17.92 -5.98 -16.16
CA LYS A 60 18.66 -4.73 -16.45
C LYS A 60 17.88 -3.70 -17.27
N ALA A 61 16.56 -3.85 -17.43
CA ALA A 61 15.73 -2.85 -18.08
C ALA A 61 15.60 -1.61 -17.18
N SER A 62 15.26 -0.48 -17.80
CA SER A 62 14.88 0.74 -17.06
C SER A 62 13.37 0.94 -17.16
N LEU A 63 12.67 0.85 -16.04
CA LEU A 63 11.24 1.16 -15.87
C LEU A 63 11.04 2.42 -15.03
N LYS A 64 12.02 3.33 -15.02
CA LYS A 64 11.92 4.58 -14.27
C LYS A 64 10.65 5.32 -14.65
N GLN A 65 9.88 5.77 -13.66
CA GLN A 65 8.64 6.53 -13.88
C GLN A 65 7.58 5.80 -14.73
N ALA A 66 7.75 4.50 -15.01
CA ALA A 66 6.78 3.72 -15.78
C ALA A 66 5.50 3.52 -14.96
N ASP A 67 4.35 3.47 -15.63
CA ASP A 67 3.06 3.23 -15.02
C ASP A 67 2.67 1.75 -15.14
N LEU A 68 2.95 0.97 -14.10
CA LEU A 68 2.69 -0.48 -14.02
C LEU A 68 1.38 -0.78 -13.26
N MET A 69 0.49 0.20 -13.06
CA MET A 69 -0.70 -0.03 -12.25
C MET A 69 -1.56 -1.15 -12.83
N VAL A 70 -1.89 -2.14 -12.00
CA VAL A 70 -2.72 -3.31 -12.36
C VAL A 70 -2.09 -4.16 -13.48
N ALA A 71 -0.79 -4.04 -13.75
CA ALA A 71 -0.09 -4.91 -14.69
C ALA A 71 0.12 -6.31 -14.08
N ASN A 72 -0.03 -7.37 -14.88
CA ASN A 72 0.28 -8.73 -14.44
C ASN A 72 1.73 -9.08 -14.78
N LEU A 73 2.57 -9.24 -13.76
CA LEU A 73 4.01 -9.54 -13.83
C LEU A 73 4.34 -10.84 -13.08
N GLU A 74 3.40 -11.78 -12.95
CA GLU A 74 3.68 -13.05 -12.29
C GLU A 74 4.86 -13.76 -12.97
N GLN A 75 5.81 -14.23 -12.18
CA GLN A 75 7.03 -14.91 -12.64
C GLN A 75 7.93 -14.06 -13.57
N ALA A 76 7.74 -12.74 -13.64
CA ALA A 76 8.64 -11.86 -14.38
C ALA A 76 10.02 -11.77 -13.70
N ASN A 77 11.06 -11.56 -14.49
CA ASN A 77 12.43 -11.43 -14.01
C ASN A 77 12.86 -9.95 -13.98
N PHE A 78 12.99 -9.38 -12.79
CA PHE A 78 13.44 -8.01 -12.55
C PHE A 78 14.91 -7.92 -12.08
N TYR A 79 15.73 -8.94 -12.31
CA TYR A 79 17.11 -8.93 -11.83
C TYR A 79 17.86 -7.70 -12.37
N LYS A 80 18.34 -6.85 -11.46
CA LYS A 80 18.99 -5.55 -11.74
C LYS A 80 18.15 -4.55 -12.55
N THR A 81 16.83 -4.68 -12.52
CA THR A 81 15.93 -3.73 -13.16
C THR A 81 15.80 -2.47 -12.32
N ASP A 82 15.71 -1.32 -12.98
CA ASP A 82 15.54 -0.03 -12.30
C ASP A 82 14.08 0.41 -12.34
N LEU A 83 13.41 0.39 -11.20
CA LEU A 83 12.00 0.76 -11.01
C LEU A 83 11.84 2.13 -10.32
N THR A 84 12.90 2.95 -10.21
CA THR A 84 12.83 4.24 -9.50
C THR A 84 11.64 5.07 -9.97
N ASP A 85 10.82 5.55 -9.03
CA ASP A 85 9.59 6.33 -9.31
C ASP A 85 8.51 5.61 -10.16
N ALA A 86 8.62 4.31 -10.40
CA ALA A 86 7.59 3.55 -11.11
C ALA A 86 6.30 3.45 -10.28
N LYS A 87 5.14 3.55 -10.94
CA LYS A 87 3.83 3.40 -10.29
C LYS A 87 3.41 1.94 -10.30
N THR A 88 3.44 1.28 -9.14
CA THR A 88 3.26 -0.18 -9.03
C THR A 88 1.95 -0.59 -8.35
N TYR A 89 1.02 0.34 -8.11
CA TYR A 89 -0.23 0.04 -7.42
C TYR A 89 -1.05 -1.06 -8.11
N GLY A 90 -1.35 -2.13 -7.39
CA GLY A 90 -2.18 -3.23 -7.88
C GLY A 90 -1.53 -4.14 -8.92
N TRP A 91 -0.23 -3.98 -9.21
CA TRP A 91 0.48 -4.95 -10.04
C TRP A 91 0.44 -6.35 -9.40
N ILE A 92 0.51 -7.40 -10.21
CA ILE A 92 0.49 -8.79 -9.74
C ILE A 92 1.91 -9.34 -9.92
N ILE A 93 2.61 -9.64 -8.83
CA ILE A 93 4.05 -10.00 -8.87
C ILE A 93 4.36 -11.34 -8.20
N LYS A 94 3.38 -12.26 -8.18
CA LYS A 94 3.57 -13.59 -7.58
C LYS A 94 4.75 -14.30 -8.23
N ASN A 95 5.71 -14.75 -7.43
CA ASN A 95 6.92 -15.45 -7.87
C ASN A 95 7.82 -14.64 -8.83
N ALA A 96 7.72 -13.31 -8.86
CA ALA A 96 8.66 -12.48 -9.61
C ALA A 96 10.02 -12.40 -8.87
N ASP A 97 11.11 -12.34 -9.63
CA ASP A 97 12.47 -12.21 -9.10
C ASP A 97 12.90 -10.75 -9.08
N PHE A 98 13.15 -10.19 -7.90
CA PHE A 98 13.57 -8.80 -7.71
C PHE A 98 15.04 -8.68 -7.28
N THR A 99 15.82 -9.75 -7.30
CA THR A 99 17.21 -9.73 -6.83
C THR A 99 18.01 -8.59 -7.46
N ASP A 100 18.65 -7.74 -6.65
CA ASP A 100 19.40 -6.56 -7.06
C ASP A 100 18.60 -5.48 -7.84
N ALA A 101 17.27 -5.55 -7.90
CA ALA A 101 16.45 -4.50 -8.52
C ALA A 101 16.52 -3.21 -7.70
N ILE A 102 16.53 -2.05 -8.37
CA ILE A 102 16.30 -0.77 -7.69
C ILE A 102 14.79 -0.58 -7.62
N MET A 103 14.24 -0.54 -6.42
CA MET A 103 12.81 -0.47 -6.15
C MET A 103 12.26 0.95 -6.39
N PRO A 104 10.93 1.15 -6.44
CA PRO A 104 10.35 2.47 -6.66
C PRO A 104 10.78 3.57 -5.70
N ASN A 105 11.16 3.21 -4.46
CA ASN A 105 11.70 4.13 -3.46
C ASN A 105 13.20 4.44 -3.63
N GLY A 106 13.87 3.86 -4.63
CA GLY A 106 15.30 4.00 -4.89
C GLY A 106 16.21 3.05 -4.12
N GLU A 107 15.66 2.20 -3.25
CA GLU A 107 16.45 1.20 -2.51
C GLU A 107 16.72 -0.04 -3.36
N ILE A 108 17.87 -0.69 -3.15
CA ILE A 108 18.20 -1.94 -3.83
C ILE A 108 17.56 -3.10 -3.06
N TYR A 109 16.81 -3.93 -3.75
CA TYR A 109 16.27 -5.17 -3.20
C TYR A 109 17.39 -6.18 -2.98
N GLN A 110 17.72 -6.44 -1.71
CA GLN A 110 18.65 -7.50 -1.32
C GLN A 110 17.83 -8.76 -1.01
N SER A 111 18.05 -9.84 -1.75
CA SER A 111 17.52 -11.14 -1.36
C SER A 111 18.28 -11.60 -0.11
N GLU A 112 17.58 -11.97 0.95
CA GLU A 112 18.20 -12.61 2.12
C GLU A 112 19.01 -13.82 1.66
N THR A 113 20.34 -13.70 1.65
CA THR A 113 21.23 -14.84 1.48
C THR A 113 21.26 -15.59 2.80
N THR A 114 20.58 -16.73 2.86
CA THR A 114 20.81 -17.75 3.89
C THR A 114 22.20 -18.34 3.71
N ASP A 115 23.15 -17.90 4.52
CA ASP A 115 24.38 -18.63 4.82
C ASP A 115 24.66 -18.50 6.34
N GLY A 116 24.77 -19.64 7.03
CA GLY A 116 24.54 -19.78 8.47
C GLY A 116 25.75 -19.70 9.41
N GLU A 117 25.49 -19.99 10.70
CA GLU A 117 26.35 -20.61 11.75
C GLU A 117 25.64 -20.46 13.13
N LEU A 118 25.16 -21.55 13.77
CA LEU A 118 25.77 -22.35 14.87
C LEU A 118 25.46 -21.89 16.33
N ASN A 119 24.58 -22.67 16.98
CA ASN A 119 24.42 -23.05 18.40
C ASN A 119 25.06 -22.29 19.60
N GLN A 120 24.14 -21.87 20.51
CA GLN A 120 24.10 -22.02 22.00
C GLN A 120 24.96 -21.14 22.93
N PRO A 121 24.63 -21.00 24.26
CA PRO A 121 23.33 -20.93 24.95
C PRO A 121 23.26 -19.79 26.03
N GLU A 122 22.11 -19.67 26.71
CA GLU A 122 21.73 -18.71 27.77
C GLU A 122 22.73 -18.53 28.93
N THR A 123 22.78 -17.33 29.53
CA THR A 123 22.88 -17.13 30.99
C THR A 123 22.25 -15.80 31.44
N SER A 124 21.86 -15.80 32.72
CA SER A 124 20.88 -14.98 33.41
C SER A 124 21.31 -13.58 33.88
N GLU A 125 20.27 -12.74 34.02
CA GLU A 125 20.03 -11.64 34.97
C GLU A 125 21.18 -10.73 35.46
N LYS A 126 21.01 -9.42 35.21
CA LYS A 126 21.20 -8.42 36.26
C LYS A 126 20.29 -7.21 36.07
N SER A 127 19.51 -6.96 37.10
CA SER A 127 18.73 -5.75 37.34
C SER A 127 19.59 -4.50 37.22
N SER A 128 19.15 -3.58 36.37
CA SER A 128 19.45 -2.16 36.44
C SER A 128 18.18 -1.47 35.99
N GLN A 129 17.63 -0.61 36.85
CA GLN A 129 16.46 0.20 36.54
C GLN A 129 16.75 1.01 35.27
N LYS A 130 16.29 0.47 34.14
CA LYS A 130 16.37 1.12 32.85
C LYS A 130 15.39 2.28 32.94
N VAL A 131 15.87 3.51 32.79
CA VAL A 131 15.00 4.59 32.34
C VAL A 131 14.37 4.06 31.06
N THR A 132 13.10 3.64 31.13
CA THR A 132 12.39 3.08 29.98
C THR A 132 12.27 4.20 28.99
N SER A 133 13.21 4.29 28.05
CA SER A 133 13.10 5.16 26.91
C SER A 133 11.77 4.83 26.25
N MET A 134 10.82 5.76 26.35
CA MET A 134 9.51 5.64 25.73
C MET A 134 9.76 5.56 24.23
N THR A 135 9.67 4.37 23.65
CA THR A 135 9.90 4.19 22.22
C THR A 135 8.69 4.72 21.46
N ARG A 136 8.96 5.61 20.50
CA ARG A 136 7.97 6.18 19.58
C ARG A 136 8.24 5.61 18.18
N LYS A 137 7.33 4.80 17.65
CA LYS A 137 7.41 4.28 16.28
C LYS A 137 6.32 4.93 15.42
N ILE A 138 6.73 5.45 14.26
CA ILE A 138 5.80 5.91 13.23
C ILE A 138 5.28 4.68 12.49
N ILE A 139 3.96 4.56 12.39
CA ILE A 139 3.31 3.54 11.56
C ILE A 139 2.90 4.20 10.26
N ARG A 140 3.31 3.59 9.15
CA ARG A 140 3.00 4.06 7.80
C ARG A 140 2.77 2.88 6.87
N THR A 141 1.68 2.92 6.13
CA THR A 141 1.31 1.94 5.11
C THR A 141 0.74 2.64 3.90
N ASP A 142 1.06 2.14 2.71
CA ASP A 142 0.51 2.65 1.44
C ASP A 142 -0.93 2.14 1.19
N LYS A 143 -1.41 1.24 2.05
CA LYS A 143 -2.78 0.72 2.04
C LYS A 143 -3.78 1.63 2.75
N ALA A 144 -3.31 2.73 3.35
CA ALA A 144 -4.13 3.77 3.93
C ALA A 144 -3.69 5.16 3.42
N PRO A 145 -4.58 6.17 3.44
CA PRO A 145 -4.29 7.49 2.91
C PRO A 145 -3.04 8.09 3.54
N ALA A 146 -2.16 8.63 2.70
CA ALA A 146 -1.00 9.36 3.18
C ALA A 146 -1.47 10.60 3.97
N PRO A 147 -0.78 10.98 5.05
CA PRO A 147 -1.11 12.19 5.78
C PRO A 147 -0.99 13.43 4.88
N VAL A 148 -2.03 14.24 4.84
CA VAL A 148 -2.04 15.53 4.11
C VAL A 148 -1.89 16.66 5.12
N GLY A 149 -0.73 16.70 5.79
CA GLY A 149 -0.42 17.67 6.85
C GLY A 149 0.62 17.15 7.85
N PRO A 150 0.92 17.91 8.92
CA PRO A 150 1.94 17.56 9.92
C PRO A 150 1.43 16.50 10.92
N TYR A 151 0.92 15.37 10.44
CA TYR A 151 0.48 14.22 11.25
C TYR A 151 0.94 12.90 10.63
N ASN A 152 0.82 11.80 11.37
CA ASN A 152 1.14 10.44 10.90
C ASN A 152 -0.14 9.59 10.91
N GLN A 153 -0.17 8.51 10.12
CA GLN A 153 -1.31 7.58 10.10
C GLN A 153 -1.54 6.96 11.48
N ALA A 154 -0.48 6.49 12.12
CA ALA A 154 -0.52 6.16 13.53
C ALA A 154 0.84 6.33 14.21
N ILE A 155 0.82 6.46 15.53
CA ILE A 155 2.00 6.43 16.40
C ILE A 155 1.83 5.28 17.39
N ALA A 156 2.80 4.38 17.43
CA ALA A 156 2.93 3.44 18.54
C ALA A 156 3.78 4.07 19.64
N ALA A 157 3.21 4.17 20.85
CA ALA A 157 3.86 4.66 22.05
C ALA A 157 3.92 3.53 23.10
N THR A 158 5.01 3.51 23.88
CA THR A 158 5.23 2.58 25.01
C THR A 158 5.17 1.09 24.68
N GLY A 159 5.48 0.71 23.44
CA GLY A 159 5.60 -0.69 23.03
C GLY A 159 4.29 -1.47 22.92
N THR A 160 3.15 -0.88 23.30
CA THR A 160 1.84 -1.56 23.28
C THR A 160 0.70 -0.69 22.79
N THR A 161 0.74 0.65 22.94
CA THR A 161 -0.41 1.51 22.61
C THR A 161 -0.25 2.16 21.24
N ILE A 162 -1.26 2.06 20.39
CA ILE A 162 -1.30 2.63 19.04
C ILE A 162 -2.37 3.72 18.99
N PHE A 163 -1.96 4.93 18.60
CA PHE A 163 -2.84 6.05 18.34
C PHE A 163 -3.02 6.21 16.83
N VAL A 164 -4.20 5.89 16.30
CA VAL A 164 -4.53 6.00 14.88
C VAL A 164 -5.21 7.34 14.61
N ALA A 165 -4.73 8.09 13.62
CA ALA A 165 -5.32 9.35 13.21
C ALA A 165 -6.69 9.16 12.56
N GLY A 166 -7.53 10.20 12.61
CA GLY A 166 -8.83 10.23 11.95
C GLY A 166 -8.73 9.84 10.47
N GLN A 167 -9.47 8.80 10.10
CA GLN A 167 -9.56 8.31 8.75
C GLN A 167 -10.84 8.80 8.09
N ILE A 168 -10.68 9.31 6.87
CA ILE A 168 -11.77 9.70 5.98
C ILE A 168 -11.77 8.78 4.75
N ALA A 169 -12.84 8.84 3.95
CA ALA A 169 -13.06 7.96 2.80
C ALA A 169 -12.19 8.30 1.57
N ILE A 170 -10.88 8.46 1.76
CA ILE A 170 -9.91 8.50 0.66
C ILE A 170 -9.63 7.06 0.25
N ASP A 171 -9.75 6.81 -1.05
CA ASP A 171 -9.27 5.58 -1.66
C ASP A 171 -7.83 5.81 -2.14
N THR A 172 -6.85 5.10 -1.56
CA THR A 172 -5.42 5.26 -1.88
C THR A 172 -5.07 4.96 -3.33
N ARG A 173 -5.96 4.26 -4.05
CA ARG A 173 -5.81 3.90 -5.47
C ARG A 173 -5.88 5.10 -6.38
N ILE A 174 -6.80 6.00 -6.05
CA ILE A 174 -7.10 7.21 -6.81
C ILE A 174 -6.66 8.48 -6.07
N ASN A 175 -6.29 8.32 -4.79
CA ASN A 175 -5.91 9.40 -3.88
C ASN A 175 -6.97 10.52 -3.79
N ASP A 176 -8.24 10.14 -3.83
CA ASP A 176 -9.37 11.06 -3.78
C ASP A 176 -10.50 10.50 -2.91
N ILE A 177 -11.42 11.38 -2.53
CA ILE A 177 -12.63 11.01 -1.79
C ILE A 177 -13.54 10.18 -2.69
N VAL A 178 -13.97 9.04 -2.17
CA VAL A 178 -14.95 8.17 -2.83
C VAL A 178 -16.30 8.25 -2.15
N TYR A 179 -17.37 7.99 -2.91
CA TYR A 179 -18.73 7.88 -2.40
C TYR A 179 -19.23 9.16 -1.72
N THR A 180 -19.02 10.32 -2.35
CA THR A 180 -19.32 11.66 -1.77
C THR A 180 -20.77 11.85 -1.31
N ASP A 181 -21.70 10.99 -1.76
CA ASP A 181 -23.14 11.01 -1.51
C ASP A 181 -23.66 9.76 -0.76
N ASP A 182 -22.80 8.82 -0.38
CA ASP A 182 -23.18 7.54 0.25
C ASP A 182 -22.35 7.29 1.51
N VAL A 183 -22.93 7.63 2.67
CA VAL A 183 -22.25 7.53 3.97
C VAL A 183 -21.88 6.09 4.34
N ALA A 184 -22.65 5.10 3.90
CA ALA A 184 -22.37 3.70 4.20
C ALA A 184 -21.10 3.27 3.47
N LYS A 185 -20.99 3.57 2.18
CA LYS A 185 -19.77 3.27 1.41
C LYS A 185 -18.56 4.10 1.84
N GLN A 186 -18.76 5.35 2.28
CA GLN A 186 -17.67 6.11 2.92
C GLN A 186 -17.20 5.41 4.20
N THR A 187 -18.12 4.94 5.03
CA THR A 187 -17.79 4.21 6.25
C THR A 187 -17.00 2.94 5.91
N GLU A 188 -17.39 2.19 4.88
CA GLU A 188 -16.66 0.99 4.44
C GLU A 188 -15.20 1.33 4.04
N GLN A 189 -15.00 2.44 3.32
CA GLN A 189 -13.65 2.90 2.97
C GLN A 189 -12.86 3.37 4.20
N VAL A 190 -13.48 4.10 5.12
CA VAL A 190 -12.86 4.54 6.38
C VAL A 190 -12.40 3.34 7.21
N MET A 191 -13.26 2.33 7.36
CA MET A 191 -12.94 1.10 8.10
C MET A 191 -11.83 0.29 7.40
N ALA A 192 -11.80 0.25 6.06
CA ALA A 192 -10.70 -0.37 5.32
C ALA A 192 -9.36 0.34 5.57
N ASN A 193 -9.35 1.68 5.59
CA ASN A 193 -8.17 2.49 5.88
C ASN A 193 -7.66 2.26 7.31
N LEU A 194 -8.55 2.25 8.31
CA LEU A 194 -8.21 1.91 9.70
C LEU A 194 -7.62 0.50 9.81
N GLY A 195 -8.26 -0.49 9.19
CA GLY A 195 -7.79 -1.88 9.21
C GLY A 195 -6.40 -2.05 8.61
N ALA A 196 -6.08 -1.31 7.54
CA ALA A 196 -4.74 -1.29 6.95
C ALA A 196 -3.68 -0.74 7.93
N ILE A 197 -3.98 0.35 8.64
CA ILE A 197 -3.06 0.95 9.62
C ILE A 197 -2.86 0.02 10.82
N LEU A 198 -3.94 -0.59 11.33
CA LEU A 198 -3.87 -1.56 12.42
C LEU A 198 -2.99 -2.75 12.02
N THR A 199 -3.21 -3.30 10.82
CA THR A 199 -2.41 -4.43 10.31
C THR A 199 -0.92 -4.09 10.22
N GLU A 200 -0.59 -2.90 9.71
CA GLU A 200 0.80 -2.41 9.65
C GLU A 200 1.43 -2.24 11.05
N ALA A 201 0.62 -1.87 12.03
CA ALA A 201 1.06 -1.75 13.42
C ALA A 201 1.24 -3.10 14.12
N GLY A 202 0.85 -4.22 13.49
CA GLY A 202 0.81 -5.54 14.12
C GLY A 202 -0.43 -5.80 14.98
N ALA A 203 -1.47 -4.97 14.83
CA ALA A 203 -2.74 -5.07 15.53
C ALA A 203 -3.85 -5.61 14.61
N ASN A 204 -4.96 -6.02 15.21
CA ASN A 204 -6.21 -6.32 14.51
C ASN A 204 -7.40 -5.67 15.26
N TRP A 205 -8.63 -5.91 14.80
CA TRP A 205 -9.82 -5.28 15.36
C TRP A 205 -10.07 -5.59 16.85
N SER A 206 -9.63 -6.76 17.35
CA SER A 206 -9.75 -7.09 18.78
C SER A 206 -8.81 -6.30 19.69
N ASN A 207 -7.77 -5.68 19.10
CA ASN A 207 -6.86 -4.81 19.83
C ASN A 207 -7.43 -3.39 20.02
N VAL A 208 -8.49 -3.01 19.31
CA VAL A 208 -9.06 -1.66 19.39
C VAL A 208 -9.81 -1.50 20.71
N VAL A 209 -9.45 -0.48 21.49
CA VAL A 209 -10.03 -0.22 22.82
C VAL A 209 -10.95 1.00 22.84
N LYS A 210 -10.77 1.94 21.89
CA LYS A 210 -11.57 3.17 21.78
C LYS A 210 -11.70 3.60 20.32
N THR A 211 -12.89 4.04 19.94
CA THR A 211 -13.14 4.74 18.66
C THR A 211 -13.87 6.07 18.88
N THR A 212 -13.61 7.04 18.03
CA THR A 212 -14.41 8.28 17.94
C THR A 212 -14.99 8.38 16.54
N VAL A 213 -16.31 8.51 16.43
CA VAL A 213 -17.03 8.62 15.16
C VAL A 213 -17.56 10.04 15.03
N PHE A 214 -17.13 10.73 13.99
CA PHE A 214 -17.61 12.07 13.67
C PHE A 214 -18.49 11.99 12.42
N LEU A 215 -19.71 12.50 12.53
CA LEU A 215 -20.70 12.54 11.46
C LEU A 215 -20.95 13.96 10.98
N LYS A 216 -21.19 14.12 9.68
CA LYS A 216 -21.69 15.38 9.11
C LYS A 216 -23.17 15.61 9.42
N ASP A 217 -23.96 14.52 9.49
CA ASP A 217 -25.39 14.53 9.78
C ASP A 217 -25.73 13.33 10.68
N MET A 218 -26.34 13.58 11.84
CA MET A 218 -26.73 12.53 12.79
C MET A 218 -27.81 11.58 12.24
N ASN A 219 -28.54 11.97 11.21
CA ASN A 219 -29.49 11.07 10.53
C ASN A 219 -28.80 9.85 9.90
N ASP A 220 -27.50 9.95 9.60
CA ASP A 220 -26.70 8.86 9.03
C ASP A 220 -26.25 7.81 10.07
N PHE A 221 -26.53 8.04 11.36
CA PHE A 221 -26.08 7.19 12.47
C PHE A 221 -26.41 5.70 12.27
N ALA A 222 -27.62 5.39 11.81
CA ALA A 222 -28.05 4.01 11.59
C ALA A 222 -27.26 3.33 10.46
N ALA A 223 -27.00 4.05 9.36
CA ALA A 223 -26.26 3.53 8.22
C ALA A 223 -24.79 3.28 8.57
N VAL A 224 -24.17 4.21 9.30
CA VAL A 224 -22.78 4.08 9.78
C VAL A 224 -22.66 2.91 10.74
N ASN A 225 -23.60 2.75 11.68
CA ASN A 225 -23.60 1.63 12.64
C ASN A 225 -23.73 0.28 11.96
N ALA A 226 -24.56 0.17 10.92
CA ALA A 226 -24.72 -1.08 10.18
C ALA A 226 -23.42 -1.56 9.53
N VAL A 227 -22.57 -0.63 9.09
CA VAL A 227 -21.22 -0.95 8.57
C VAL A 227 -20.26 -1.22 9.72
N TYR A 228 -20.23 -0.36 10.74
CA TYR A 228 -19.33 -0.46 11.89
C TYR A 228 -19.46 -1.81 12.61
N ALA A 229 -20.68 -2.31 12.81
CA ALA A 229 -20.96 -3.58 13.47
C ALA A 229 -20.39 -4.81 12.72
N LYS A 230 -20.00 -4.68 11.45
CA LYS A 230 -19.33 -5.76 10.69
C LYS A 230 -17.90 -6.02 11.19
N TYR A 231 -17.29 -5.09 11.93
CA TYR A 231 -15.89 -5.13 12.33
C TYR A 231 -15.66 -5.44 13.81
N PHE A 232 -16.70 -5.31 14.64
CA PHE A 232 -16.61 -5.49 16.09
C PHE A 232 -17.67 -6.46 16.57
N ASP A 233 -17.26 -7.47 17.32
CA ASP A 233 -18.17 -8.33 18.06
C ASP A 233 -18.81 -7.52 19.21
N GLU A 234 -20.14 -7.57 19.32
CA GLU A 234 -20.91 -6.82 20.32
C GLU A 234 -20.42 -7.06 21.76
N ALA A 235 -19.96 -8.28 22.07
CA ALA A 235 -19.48 -8.61 23.41
C ALA A 235 -18.12 -7.99 23.77
N THR A 236 -17.36 -7.54 22.77
CA THR A 236 -15.98 -7.04 22.94
C THR A 236 -15.75 -5.69 22.26
N ALA A 237 -16.82 -5.03 21.84
CA ALA A 237 -16.75 -3.79 21.10
C ALA A 237 -16.01 -2.69 21.92
N PRO A 238 -15.21 -1.84 21.26
CA PRO A 238 -14.46 -0.80 21.93
C PRO A 238 -15.39 0.23 22.58
N ALA A 239 -14.87 0.95 23.57
CA ALA A 239 -15.51 2.18 24.03
C ALA A 239 -15.70 3.13 22.83
N ARG A 240 -16.82 3.86 22.79
CA ARG A 240 -17.15 4.70 21.64
C ARG A 240 -17.76 6.03 22.05
N ALA A 241 -17.35 7.09 21.35
CA ALA A 241 -18.08 8.35 21.28
C ALA A 241 -18.51 8.58 19.82
N CYS A 242 -19.75 9.03 19.61
CA CYS A 242 -20.28 9.37 18.30
C CYS A 242 -20.97 10.73 18.39
N VAL A 243 -20.57 11.67 17.54
CA VAL A 243 -21.06 13.06 17.55
C VAL A 243 -21.25 13.59 16.14
N GLU A 244 -22.21 14.48 15.97
CA GLU A 244 -22.31 15.32 14.77
C GLU A 244 -21.36 16.52 14.92
N VAL A 245 -20.69 16.89 13.83
CA VAL A 245 -19.76 18.04 13.79
C VAL A 245 -20.17 19.03 12.70
N SER A 246 -19.78 20.29 12.86
CA SER A 246 -20.14 21.35 11.90
C SER A 246 -19.56 21.15 10.51
N ARG A 247 -18.37 20.54 10.40
CA ARG A 247 -17.72 20.22 9.12
C ARG A 247 -16.58 19.22 9.31
N LEU A 248 -16.42 18.31 8.36
CA LEU A 248 -15.30 17.37 8.28
C LEU A 248 -14.30 17.77 7.18
N PRO A 249 -13.02 17.35 7.27
CA PRO A 249 -12.02 17.60 6.23
C PRO A 249 -12.51 17.11 4.85
N LYS A 250 -12.28 17.92 3.80
CA LYS A 250 -12.74 17.63 2.43
C LYS A 250 -14.25 17.37 2.28
N ASP A 251 -15.07 17.86 3.22
CA ASP A 251 -16.54 17.78 3.19
C ASP A 251 -17.13 16.36 3.16
N VAL A 252 -16.35 15.37 3.64
CA VAL A 252 -16.81 13.99 3.80
C VAL A 252 -17.98 13.87 4.79
N LEU A 253 -18.66 12.73 4.76
CA LEU A 253 -19.84 12.45 5.57
C LEU A 253 -19.48 11.82 6.93
N VAL A 254 -18.33 11.14 7.00
CA VAL A 254 -17.87 10.43 8.20
C VAL A 254 -16.34 10.45 8.33
N GLU A 255 -15.86 10.61 9.56
CA GLU A 255 -14.46 10.43 9.96
C GLU A 255 -14.42 9.55 11.21
N ILE A 256 -13.47 8.61 11.27
CA ILE A 256 -13.30 7.72 12.42
C ILE A 256 -11.84 7.62 12.82
N ASP A 257 -11.56 7.82 14.11
CA ASP A 257 -10.27 7.52 14.74
C ASP A 257 -10.36 6.28 15.64
N CYS A 258 -9.20 5.74 16.01
CA CYS A 258 -9.15 4.70 17.04
C CYS A 258 -7.84 4.67 17.84
N ILE A 259 -7.94 4.04 19.02
CA ILE A 259 -6.80 3.65 19.85
C ILE A 259 -6.82 2.13 19.97
N ALA A 260 -5.67 1.50 19.80
CA ALA A 260 -5.49 0.06 19.95
C ALA A 260 -4.35 -0.28 20.92
N VAL A 261 -4.39 -1.48 21.50
CA VAL A 261 -3.37 -2.01 22.40
C VAL A 261 -2.96 -3.42 21.98
N ILE A 262 -1.66 -3.65 21.77
CA ILE A 262 -1.02 -4.95 21.47
C ILE A 262 -0.39 -5.51 22.75
#